data_AF-A0A966XN08-F1
#
_entry.id   AF-A0A966XN08-F1
#
_cell.length_a   1.000
_cell.length_b   1.000
_cell.length_c   1.000
_cell.angle_alpha   90.00
_cell.angle_beta   90.00
_cell.angle_gamma   90.00
#
_symmetry.space_group_name_H-M   'P 1'
#
loop_
_entity.id
_entity.type
_entity.pdbx_description
1 polymer ?
#
loop_
_entity_poly.entity_id
_entity_poly.type
_entity_poly.pdbx_seq_one_letter_code
_entity_poly.pdbx_strand_id
1 'polypeptide(L)'
;THRAPGDATSEQMRAVASMADEYSFGEIRVSHEQNLILADVREDNLHELWKKAKDLNLATPNVGLLTDIICCPGGDFCSLANAKSIPIAESIQAVFDDMDYLHDIGDINLNISGCMNACGHHHVGHIGILGVDKNDSEWYQVTLGGNQGNFASIGKVIGPSFSAAQMPEVIRKIISVFTTVRHDDELFIDCVHRVGLEPFKDLIYQGEEH
;
A
#
# COMPACT_ATOMS: atom_id res chain seq x y z
N THR A 1 1.78 4.18 11.57
CA THR A 1 1.47 5.61 11.80
C THR A 1 0.17 5.91 11.08
N HIS A 2 -0.86 6.47 11.73
CA HIS A 2 -2.13 6.82 11.06
C HIS A 2 -1.94 8.09 10.23
N ARG A 3 -1.23 7.97 9.12
CA ARG A 3 -0.90 9.10 8.26
C ARG A 3 -1.04 8.70 6.81
N ALA A 4 -1.61 9.61 6.03
CA ALA A 4 -1.63 9.54 4.59
C ALA A 4 -0.27 9.06 4.01
N PRO A 5 -0.27 8.03 3.16
CA PRO A 5 0.97 7.60 2.50
C PRO A 5 1.63 8.71 1.70
N GLY A 6 2.96 8.76 1.74
CA GLY A 6 3.75 9.79 1.07
C GLY A 6 3.66 11.21 1.66
N ASP A 7 2.94 11.41 2.78
CA ASP A 7 2.80 12.72 3.42
C ASP A 7 3.88 13.01 4.47
N ALA A 8 4.39 14.25 4.50
CA ALA A 8 5.38 14.71 5.45
C ALA A 8 5.12 16.17 5.87
N THR A 9 5.34 16.49 7.15
CA THR A 9 5.21 17.88 7.60
C THR A 9 6.42 18.71 7.15
N SER A 10 6.26 20.04 7.14
CA SER A 10 7.40 20.93 6.88
C SER A 10 8.54 20.78 7.91
N GLU A 11 8.22 20.40 9.14
CA GLU A 11 9.20 20.13 10.19
C GLU A 11 9.97 18.84 9.91
N GLN A 12 9.26 17.76 9.56
CA GLN A 12 9.90 16.51 9.14
C GLN A 12 10.79 16.71 7.92
N MET A 13 10.32 17.43 6.90
CA MET A 13 11.13 17.68 5.69
C MET A 13 12.40 18.49 5.98
N ARG A 14 12.34 19.45 6.91
CA ARG A 14 13.54 20.17 7.38
C ARG A 14 14.51 19.22 8.10
N ALA A 15 13.98 18.35 8.96
CA ALA A 15 14.81 17.36 9.65
C ALA A 15 15.42 16.33 8.69
N VAL A 16 14.67 15.86 7.69
CA VAL A 16 15.19 14.97 6.63
C VAL A 16 16.33 15.67 5.87
N ALA A 17 16.18 16.95 5.52
CA ALA A 17 17.25 17.72 4.87
C ALA A 17 18.51 17.80 5.75
N SER A 18 18.37 18.09 7.05
CA SER A 18 19.50 18.09 7.99
C SER A 18 20.15 16.71 8.12
N MET A 19 19.37 15.63 8.18
CA MET A 19 19.91 14.27 8.18
C MET A 19 20.61 13.95 6.85
N ALA A 20 20.11 14.43 5.72
CA ALA A 20 20.76 14.22 4.44
C ALA A 20 22.12 14.92 4.36
N ASP A 21 22.22 16.18 4.82
CA ASP A 21 23.48 16.92 4.90
C ASP A 21 24.52 16.21 5.79
N GLU A 22 24.07 15.64 6.91
CA GLU A 22 24.94 14.98 7.88
C GLU A 22 25.38 13.56 7.46
N TYR A 23 24.46 12.78 6.87
CA TYR A 23 24.64 11.34 6.66
C TYR A 23 24.68 10.88 5.21
N SER A 24 24.22 11.68 4.26
CA SER A 24 23.88 11.25 2.89
C SER A 24 24.37 12.23 1.81
N PHE A 25 25.48 12.94 2.07
CA PHE A 25 26.08 13.92 1.16
C PHE A 25 25.13 15.05 0.69
N GLY A 26 24.11 15.37 1.47
CA GLY A 26 23.09 16.37 1.10
C GLY A 26 22.11 15.87 0.04
N GLU A 27 22.06 14.56 -0.25
CA GLU A 27 21.16 13.97 -1.24
C GLU A 27 20.01 13.20 -0.59
N ILE A 28 18.82 13.31 -1.21
CA ILE A 28 17.63 12.52 -0.88
C ILE A 28 17.03 12.04 -2.19
N ARG A 29 16.62 10.78 -2.24
CA ARG A 29 15.87 10.22 -3.38
C ARG A 29 14.44 9.93 -2.95
N VAL A 30 13.48 10.25 -3.82
CA VAL A 30 12.08 9.87 -3.64
C VAL A 30 11.84 8.61 -4.46
N SER A 31 11.36 7.56 -3.81
CA SER A 31 11.03 6.30 -4.48
C SER A 31 9.62 6.32 -5.09
N HIS A 32 9.34 5.40 -5.99
CA HIS A 32 8.00 5.26 -6.58
C HIS A 32 6.96 4.76 -5.58
N GLU A 33 7.41 4.13 -4.49
CA GLU A 33 6.65 3.76 -3.30
C GLU A 33 6.33 4.95 -2.39
N GLN A 34 6.66 6.18 -2.82
CA GLN A 34 6.41 7.41 -2.07
C GLN A 34 7.24 7.53 -0.78
N ASN A 35 8.35 6.78 -0.69
CA ASN A 35 9.29 6.82 0.43
C ASN A 35 10.51 7.70 0.14
N LEU A 36 11.16 8.18 1.20
CA LEU A 36 12.41 8.96 1.14
C LEU A 36 13.60 8.05 1.42
N ILE A 37 14.63 8.15 0.59
CA ILE A 37 15.85 7.35 0.68
C ILE A 37 17.05 8.29 0.88
N LEU A 38 17.75 8.09 1.99
CA LEU A 38 19.07 8.67 2.24
C LEU A 38 20.11 7.65 1.75
N ALA A 39 20.78 7.96 0.64
CA ALA A 39 21.74 7.07 0.01
C ALA A 39 23.14 7.22 0.64
N ASP A 40 23.99 6.22 0.47
CA ASP A 40 25.43 6.32 0.81
C ASP A 40 25.73 6.63 2.29
N VAL A 41 24.82 6.27 3.20
CA VAL A 41 25.00 6.38 4.64
C VAL A 41 26.05 5.38 5.13
N ARG A 42 27.03 5.85 5.90
CA ARG A 42 28.02 4.97 6.54
C ARG A 42 27.35 3.99 7.50
N GLU A 43 27.73 2.72 7.41
CA GLU A 43 27.16 1.62 8.20
C GLU A 43 27.18 1.91 9.72
N ASP A 44 28.32 2.38 10.24
CA ASP A 44 28.49 2.72 11.66
C ASP A 44 27.57 3.85 12.15
N ASN A 45 27.04 4.69 11.25
CA ASN A 45 26.13 5.79 11.56
C ASN A 45 24.64 5.40 11.50
N LEU A 46 24.31 4.21 10.95
CA LEU A 46 22.92 3.81 10.69
C LEU A 46 22.05 3.83 11.94
N HIS A 47 22.57 3.35 13.07
CA HIS A 47 21.81 3.29 14.31
C HIS A 47 21.50 4.68 14.88
N GLU A 48 22.41 5.65 14.73
CA GLU A 48 22.17 7.03 15.14
C GLU A 48 21.12 7.69 14.23
N LEU A 49 21.28 7.56 12.91
CA LEU A 49 20.33 8.07 11.93
C LEU A 49 18.92 7.49 12.14
N TRP A 50 18.83 6.17 12.35
CA TRP A 50 17.56 5.49 12.62
C TRP A 50 16.87 6.04 13.87
N LYS A 51 17.60 6.31 14.96
CA LYS A 51 17.03 6.95 16.16
C LYS A 51 16.44 8.31 15.86
N LYS A 52 17.18 9.17 15.15
CA LYS A 52 16.70 10.51 14.74
C LYS A 52 15.43 10.40 13.89
N ALA A 53 15.40 9.50 12.92
CA ALA A 53 14.23 9.26 12.08
C ALA A 53 13.03 8.68 12.87
N LYS A 54 13.30 7.78 13.83
CA LYS A 54 12.29 7.17 14.70
C LYS A 54 11.60 8.21 15.58
N ASP A 55 12.36 9.12 16.19
CA ASP A 55 11.80 10.19 17.03
C ASP A 55 10.83 11.11 16.25
N LEU A 56 10.97 11.15 14.91
CA LEU A 56 10.13 11.91 13.99
C LEU A 56 9.02 11.07 13.33
N ASN A 57 8.86 9.80 13.72
CA ASN A 57 7.94 8.84 13.10
C ASN A 57 8.20 8.62 11.59
N LEU A 58 9.47 8.63 11.17
CA LEU A 58 9.93 8.41 9.80
C LEU A 58 10.66 7.06 9.60
N ALA A 59 10.64 6.18 10.61
CA ALA A 59 11.36 4.91 10.61
C ALA A 59 10.44 3.71 10.92
N THR A 60 9.21 3.72 10.38
CA THR A 60 8.31 2.57 10.45
C THR A 60 8.95 1.40 9.67
N PRO A 61 9.10 0.20 10.26
CA PRO A 61 9.79 -0.91 9.63
C PRO A 61 8.86 -1.72 8.70
N ASN A 62 8.14 -1.06 7.80
CA ASN A 62 7.12 -1.69 6.97
C ASN A 62 7.45 -1.73 5.46
N VAL A 63 8.65 -1.32 5.05
CA VAL A 63 9.06 -1.29 3.63
C VAL A 63 8.77 -2.64 2.96
N GLY A 64 8.00 -2.62 1.86
CA GLY A 64 7.59 -3.82 1.11
C GLY A 64 6.45 -4.64 1.72
N LEU A 65 5.97 -4.30 2.92
CA LEU A 65 4.84 -4.96 3.57
C LEU A 65 3.51 -4.31 3.19
N LEU A 66 2.41 -5.00 3.48
CA LEU A 66 1.03 -4.57 3.15
C LEU A 66 0.68 -3.12 3.55
N THR A 67 1.30 -2.57 4.59
CA THR A 67 1.04 -1.21 5.08
C THR A 67 1.92 -0.12 4.45
N ASP A 68 2.92 -0.48 3.65
CA ASP A 68 3.70 0.43 2.78
C ASP A 68 2.90 0.77 1.51
N ILE A 69 1.73 1.35 1.74
CA ILE A 69 0.71 1.57 0.72
C ILE A 69 1.13 2.71 -0.20
N ILE A 70 1.02 2.50 -1.51
CA ILE A 70 1.14 3.58 -2.49
C ILE A 70 -0.25 4.17 -2.72
N CYS A 71 -0.43 5.46 -2.44
CA CYS A 71 -1.74 6.10 -2.50
C CYS A 71 -1.68 7.46 -3.18
N CYS A 72 -2.54 7.71 -4.15
CA CYS A 72 -2.75 9.09 -4.62
C CYS A 72 -3.69 9.83 -3.66
N PRO A 73 -3.67 11.17 -3.62
CA PRO A 73 -4.56 11.92 -2.72
C PRO A 73 -6.05 11.77 -3.05
N GLY A 74 -6.44 11.28 -4.23
CA GLY A 74 -7.85 11.13 -4.60
C GLY A 74 -8.65 12.43 -4.44
N GLY A 75 -9.96 12.29 -4.18
CA GLY A 75 -10.88 13.41 -3.95
C GLY A 75 -10.60 14.24 -2.70
N ASP A 76 -9.59 13.87 -1.90
CA ASP A 76 -9.16 14.64 -0.73
C ASP A 76 -8.50 15.96 -1.16
N PHE A 77 -7.74 15.95 -2.27
CA PHE A 77 -7.05 17.14 -2.80
C PHE A 77 -7.09 17.28 -4.34
N CYS A 78 -7.46 16.23 -5.08
CA CYS A 78 -7.47 16.23 -6.54
C CYS A 78 -8.88 16.46 -7.08
N SER A 79 -9.07 17.52 -7.88
CA SER A 79 -10.34 17.83 -8.55
C SER A 79 -10.69 16.89 -9.72
N LEU A 80 -9.76 16.03 -10.13
CA LEU A 80 -9.96 15.03 -11.19
C LEU A 80 -10.31 13.64 -10.66
N ALA A 81 -10.35 13.48 -9.34
CA ALA A 81 -10.61 12.19 -8.72
C ALA A 81 -12.10 11.85 -8.73
N ASN A 82 -12.40 10.56 -8.81
CA ASN A 82 -13.76 10.04 -8.72
C ASN A 82 -14.12 9.65 -7.28
N ALA A 83 -13.12 9.29 -6.47
CA ALA A 83 -13.28 8.96 -5.06
C ALA A 83 -12.07 9.41 -4.25
N LYS A 84 -12.25 9.50 -2.94
CA LYS A 84 -11.15 9.70 -1.98
C LYS A 84 -10.26 8.47 -1.91
N SER A 85 -9.08 8.62 -1.31
CA SER A 85 -8.12 7.50 -1.26
C SER A 85 -7.33 7.47 0.03
N ILE A 86 -7.03 8.62 0.62
CA ILE A 86 -6.31 8.70 1.90
C ILE A 86 -7.07 7.97 3.02
N PRO A 87 -8.40 8.19 3.21
CA PRO A 87 -9.13 7.49 4.26
C PRO A 87 -9.16 5.97 4.08
N ILE A 88 -9.09 5.48 2.84
CA ILE A 88 -9.03 4.04 2.56
C ILE A 88 -7.70 3.46 3.01
N ALA A 89 -6.58 4.09 2.63
CA ALA A 89 -5.26 3.68 3.06
C ALA A 89 -5.15 3.67 4.60
N GLU A 90 -5.60 4.75 5.25
CA GLU A 90 -5.57 4.86 6.72
C GLU A 90 -6.43 3.80 7.41
N SER A 91 -7.62 3.48 6.86
CA SER A 91 -8.51 2.45 7.41
C SER A 91 -7.92 1.05 7.30
N ILE A 92 -7.17 0.76 6.23
CA ILE A 92 -6.46 -0.52 6.05
C ILE A 92 -5.28 -0.58 7.03
N GLN A 93 -4.45 0.47 7.09
CA GLN A 93 -3.32 0.54 8.04
C GLN A 93 -3.76 0.39 9.50
N ALA A 94 -4.91 0.96 9.88
CA ALA A 94 -5.45 0.82 11.23
C ALA A 94 -5.90 -0.61 11.57
N VAL A 95 -6.22 -1.41 10.55
CA VAL A 95 -6.69 -2.80 10.69
C VAL A 95 -5.52 -3.79 10.72
N PHE A 96 -4.40 -3.43 10.09
CA PHE A 96 -3.14 -4.17 10.04
C PHE A 96 -2.04 -3.41 10.80
N ASP A 97 -2.23 -3.19 12.09
CA ASP A 97 -1.31 -2.44 12.96
C ASP A 97 -0.27 -3.32 13.69
N ASP A 98 -0.41 -4.64 13.58
CA ASP A 98 0.53 -5.64 14.13
C ASP A 98 1.69 -5.90 13.16
N MET A 99 2.88 -5.44 13.53
CA MET A 99 4.10 -5.60 12.71
C MET A 99 4.56 -7.05 12.62
N ASP A 100 4.40 -7.86 13.68
CA ASP A 100 4.82 -9.26 13.66
C ASP A 100 3.95 -10.02 12.63
N TYR A 101 2.64 -9.76 12.66
CA TYR A 101 1.73 -10.32 11.65
C TYR A 101 2.07 -9.86 10.22
N LEU A 102 2.44 -8.59 10.03
CA LEU A 102 2.87 -8.07 8.73
C LEU A 102 4.15 -8.73 8.20
N HIS A 103 5.09 -9.06 9.09
CA HIS A 103 6.28 -9.80 8.70
C HIS A 103 5.98 -11.28 8.41
N ASP A 104 5.04 -11.89 9.14
CA ASP A 104 4.60 -13.28 8.91
C ASP A 104 3.84 -13.48 7.59
N ILE A 105 3.13 -12.45 7.10
CA ILE A 105 2.50 -12.49 5.77
C ILE A 105 3.51 -12.28 4.64
N GLY A 106 4.60 -11.54 4.89
CA GLY A 106 5.65 -11.24 3.92
C GLY A 106 5.29 -10.10 2.95
N ASP A 107 6.06 -10.00 1.86
CA ASP A 107 5.98 -8.88 0.91
C ASP A 107 4.63 -8.83 0.17
N ILE A 108 3.93 -7.70 0.26
CA ILE A 108 2.67 -7.44 -0.43
C ILE A 108 2.57 -5.98 -0.83
N ASN A 109 2.49 -5.73 -2.14
CA ASN A 109 2.29 -4.39 -2.68
C ASN A 109 0.81 -4.04 -2.79
N LEU A 110 0.36 -3.03 -2.04
CA LEU A 110 -0.99 -2.49 -2.11
C LEU A 110 -0.99 -1.07 -2.67
N ASN A 111 -1.71 -0.87 -3.77
CA ASN A 111 -1.72 0.37 -4.53
C ASN A 111 -3.14 0.92 -4.67
N ILE A 112 -3.35 2.19 -4.35
CA ILE A 112 -4.64 2.87 -4.35
C ILE A 112 -4.64 4.06 -5.31
N SER A 113 -5.63 4.14 -6.17
CA SER A 113 -5.88 5.30 -7.03
C SER A 113 -7.35 5.74 -6.94
N GLY A 114 -7.59 7.03 -6.71
CA GLY A 114 -8.94 7.59 -6.63
C GLY A 114 -9.65 7.81 -7.97
N CYS A 115 -8.97 7.55 -9.09
CA CYS A 115 -9.56 7.53 -10.43
C CYS A 115 -8.69 6.77 -11.44
N MET A 116 -9.19 6.67 -12.68
CA MET A 116 -8.56 5.96 -13.81
C MET A 116 -7.22 6.54 -14.27
N ASN A 117 -6.85 7.76 -13.85
CA ASN A 117 -5.52 8.32 -14.14
C ASN A 117 -4.39 7.52 -13.47
N ALA A 118 -4.75 6.70 -12.48
CA ALA A 118 -3.87 5.69 -11.89
C ALA A 118 -2.57 6.27 -11.29
N CYS A 119 -2.58 7.46 -10.68
CA CYS A 119 -1.37 8.05 -10.09
C CYS A 119 -0.71 7.19 -8.99
N GLY A 120 -1.46 6.27 -8.36
CA GLY A 120 -0.91 5.27 -7.43
C GLY A 120 -0.55 3.94 -8.10
N HIS A 121 -0.65 3.83 -9.42
CA HIS A 121 -0.35 2.63 -10.23
C HIS A 121 -1.09 1.36 -9.77
N HIS A 122 -2.38 1.48 -9.40
CA HIS A 122 -3.19 0.37 -8.88
C HIS A 122 -3.19 -0.89 -9.78
N HIS A 123 -3.05 -0.73 -11.10
CA HIS A 123 -3.00 -1.86 -12.04
C HIS A 123 -1.82 -2.83 -11.84
N VAL A 124 -0.72 -2.38 -11.22
CA VAL A 124 0.51 -3.16 -11.05
C VAL A 124 0.84 -3.45 -9.59
N GLY A 125 -0.02 -3.04 -8.65
CA GLY A 125 0.04 -3.54 -7.28
C GLY A 125 -0.43 -4.99 -7.23
N HIS A 126 0.13 -5.78 -6.30
CA HIS A 126 -0.38 -7.13 -6.05
C HIS A 126 -1.86 -7.10 -5.70
N ILE A 127 -2.22 -6.10 -4.89
CA ILE A 127 -3.58 -5.68 -4.60
C ILE A 127 -3.76 -4.24 -5.10
N GLY A 128 -4.61 -4.05 -6.11
CA GLY A 128 -4.94 -2.74 -6.66
C GLY A 128 -6.34 -2.29 -6.27
N ILE A 129 -6.49 -1.05 -5.80
CA ILE A 129 -7.78 -0.42 -5.48
C ILE A 129 -8.00 0.79 -6.39
N LEU A 130 -9.12 0.78 -7.12
CA LEU A 130 -9.56 1.89 -7.97
C LEU A 130 -10.85 2.51 -7.42
N GLY A 131 -10.78 3.80 -7.10
CA GLY A 131 -11.93 4.66 -6.84
C GLY A 131 -12.75 4.90 -8.11
N VAL A 132 -14.05 4.61 -8.03
CA VAL A 132 -15.03 4.88 -9.09
C VAL A 132 -16.23 5.62 -8.50
N ASP A 133 -16.78 6.55 -9.26
CA ASP A 133 -18.05 7.21 -8.90
C ASP A 133 -19.21 6.45 -9.55
N LYS A 134 -20.26 6.19 -8.77
CA LYS A 134 -21.51 5.62 -9.26
C LYS A 134 -22.68 6.28 -8.55
N ASN A 135 -23.43 7.08 -9.31
CA ASN A 135 -24.60 7.83 -8.83
C ASN A 135 -24.25 8.74 -7.64
N ASP A 136 -23.22 9.58 -7.80
CA ASP A 136 -22.76 10.55 -6.78
C ASP A 136 -22.33 9.87 -5.47
N SER A 137 -21.83 8.63 -5.56
CA SER A 137 -21.37 7.82 -4.44
C SER A 137 -20.04 7.18 -4.78
N GLU A 138 -19.12 7.19 -3.81
CA GLU A 138 -17.79 6.61 -3.95
C GLU A 138 -17.84 5.09 -3.76
N TRP A 139 -17.29 4.37 -4.74
CA TRP A 139 -17.11 2.92 -4.71
C TRP A 139 -15.67 2.55 -5.06
N TYR A 140 -15.25 1.35 -4.67
CA TYR A 140 -13.87 0.90 -4.77
C TYR A 140 -13.81 -0.46 -5.43
N GLN A 141 -13.26 -0.50 -6.65
CA GLN A 141 -13.04 -1.73 -7.39
C GLN A 141 -11.69 -2.33 -7.00
N VAL A 142 -11.67 -3.63 -6.72
CA VAL A 142 -10.46 -4.36 -6.35
C VAL A 142 -9.94 -5.18 -7.53
N THR A 143 -8.63 -5.16 -7.69
CA THR A 143 -7.88 -5.97 -8.65
C THR A 143 -6.81 -6.77 -7.93
N LEU A 144 -6.54 -7.99 -8.39
CA LEU A 144 -5.49 -8.86 -7.85
C LEU A 144 -4.56 -9.37 -8.96
N GLY A 145 -3.30 -9.63 -8.61
CA GLY A 145 -2.32 -10.25 -9.50
C GLY A 145 -1.56 -9.27 -10.38
N GLY A 146 -1.58 -7.97 -10.07
CA GLY A 146 -0.68 -7.01 -10.69
C GLY A 146 0.73 -7.20 -10.14
N ASN A 147 1.76 -6.97 -10.94
CA ASN A 147 3.14 -7.08 -10.51
C ASN A 147 4.04 -6.15 -11.32
N GLN A 148 5.06 -5.61 -10.67
CA GLN A 148 6.08 -4.76 -11.29
C GLN A 148 7.39 -5.55 -11.50
N GLY A 149 8.30 -4.99 -12.30
CA GLY A 149 9.62 -5.59 -12.54
C GLY A 149 9.63 -6.66 -13.64
N ASN A 150 10.48 -7.68 -13.48
CA ASN A 150 10.79 -8.64 -14.55
C ASN A 150 9.64 -9.60 -14.89
N PHE A 151 8.74 -9.85 -13.92
CA PHE A 151 7.56 -10.70 -14.09
C PHE A 151 6.29 -9.84 -14.08
N ALA A 152 6.31 -8.78 -14.89
CA ALA A 152 5.24 -7.80 -14.91
C ALA A 152 3.89 -8.40 -15.34
N SER A 153 2.85 -8.03 -14.62
CA SER A 153 1.47 -8.41 -14.89
C SER A 153 0.52 -7.29 -14.52
N ILE A 154 -0.63 -7.25 -15.17
CA ILE A 154 -1.71 -6.31 -14.84
C ILE A 154 -2.75 -7.05 -14.00
N GLY A 155 -3.10 -6.44 -12.86
CA GLY A 155 -4.12 -6.95 -11.96
C GLY A 155 -5.47 -7.06 -12.64
N LYS A 156 -6.22 -8.09 -12.29
CA LYS A 156 -7.55 -8.36 -12.85
C LYS A 156 -8.61 -8.04 -11.83
N VAL A 157 -9.69 -7.40 -12.30
CA VAL A 157 -10.88 -7.11 -11.49
C VAL A 157 -11.46 -8.43 -10.97
N ILE A 158 -11.67 -8.49 -9.65
CA ILE A 158 -12.15 -9.73 -9.01
C ILE A 158 -13.68 -9.78 -8.89
N GLY A 159 -14.38 -8.66 -9.04
CA GLY A 159 -15.84 -8.61 -9.01
C GLY A 159 -16.40 -7.19 -8.85
N PRO A 160 -17.64 -7.04 -8.35
CA PRO A 160 -18.24 -5.74 -8.07
C PRO A 160 -17.43 -4.87 -7.09
N SER A 161 -17.65 -3.56 -7.17
CA SER A 161 -17.02 -2.58 -6.29
C SER A 161 -17.65 -2.56 -4.90
N PHE A 162 -16.87 -2.15 -3.90
CA PHE A 162 -17.28 -2.05 -2.50
C PHE A 162 -17.43 -0.59 -2.05
N SER A 163 -18.19 -0.36 -0.99
CA SER A 163 -18.20 0.93 -0.30
C SER A 163 -16.89 1.14 0.48
N ALA A 164 -16.56 2.39 0.80
CA ALA A 164 -15.39 2.73 1.63
C ALA A 164 -15.32 1.93 2.94
N ALA A 165 -16.46 1.74 3.61
CA ALA A 165 -16.54 1.07 4.90
C ALA A 165 -16.25 -0.44 4.82
N GLN A 166 -16.45 -1.07 3.66
CA GLN A 166 -16.19 -2.49 3.46
C GLN A 166 -14.71 -2.77 3.16
N MET A 167 -13.94 -1.77 2.72
CA MET A 167 -12.58 -1.98 2.23
C MET A 167 -11.64 -2.68 3.21
N PRO A 168 -11.59 -2.32 4.52
CA PRO A 168 -10.71 -3.03 5.45
C PRO A 168 -11.04 -4.51 5.58
N GLU A 169 -12.33 -4.86 5.59
CA GLU A 169 -12.77 -6.26 5.66
C GLU A 169 -12.45 -7.02 4.37
N VAL A 170 -12.58 -6.38 3.21
CA VAL A 170 -12.18 -6.98 1.92
C VAL A 170 -10.70 -7.34 1.94
N ILE A 171 -9.83 -6.45 2.44
CA ILE A 171 -8.39 -6.76 2.57
C ILE A 171 -8.16 -7.89 3.58
N ARG A 172 -8.84 -7.90 4.74
CA ARG A 172 -8.75 -9.04 5.69
C ARG A 172 -9.10 -10.37 5.03
N LYS A 173 -10.18 -10.42 4.23
CA LYS A 173 -10.57 -11.63 3.50
C LYS A 173 -9.50 -12.04 2.47
N ILE A 174 -8.93 -11.10 1.72
CA ILE A 174 -7.84 -11.39 0.76
C ILE A 174 -6.65 -12.03 1.46
N ILE A 175 -6.20 -11.44 2.56
CA ILE A 175 -5.05 -11.95 3.32
C ILE A 175 -5.39 -13.30 3.96
N SER A 176 -6.61 -13.50 4.46
CA SER A 176 -7.07 -14.77 5.02
C SER A 176 -7.06 -15.92 4.00
N VAL A 177 -7.51 -15.66 2.76
CA VAL A 177 -7.41 -16.66 1.67
C VAL A 177 -5.95 -17.00 1.43
N PHE A 178 -5.10 -15.98 1.27
CA PHE A 178 -3.66 -16.18 1.05
C PHE A 178 -3.02 -17.02 2.15
N THR A 179 -3.19 -16.67 3.42
CA THR A 179 -2.57 -17.40 4.54
C THR A 179 -3.11 -18.82 4.69
N THR A 180 -4.32 -19.11 4.20
CA THR A 180 -4.92 -20.45 4.22
C THR A 180 -4.40 -21.35 3.11
N VAL A 181 -4.15 -20.81 1.91
CA VAL A 181 -3.83 -21.61 0.71
C VAL A 181 -2.37 -21.54 0.26
N ARG A 182 -1.57 -20.66 0.88
CA ARG A 182 -0.14 -20.51 0.60
C ARG A 182 0.64 -21.77 1.01
N HIS A 183 1.72 -22.03 0.30
CA HIS A 183 2.77 -22.91 0.82
C HIS A 183 3.64 -22.15 1.83
N ASP A 184 4.49 -22.88 2.55
CA ASP A 184 5.48 -22.28 3.43
C ASP A 184 6.39 -21.32 2.64
N ASP A 185 6.61 -20.12 3.20
CA ASP A 185 7.42 -19.04 2.63
C ASP A 185 6.99 -18.53 1.23
N GLU A 186 5.79 -18.87 0.77
CA GLU A 186 5.29 -18.41 -0.53
C GLU A 186 4.86 -16.94 -0.49
N LEU A 187 5.33 -16.14 -1.46
CA LEU A 187 4.92 -14.75 -1.63
C LEU A 187 3.46 -14.65 -2.08
N PHE A 188 2.77 -13.58 -1.68
CA PHE A 188 1.37 -13.35 -2.03
C PHE A 188 1.13 -13.43 -3.54
N ILE A 189 1.97 -12.76 -4.33
CA ILE A 189 1.81 -12.70 -5.78
C ILE A 189 1.97 -14.07 -6.46
N ASP A 190 2.91 -14.89 -5.96
CA ASP A 190 3.13 -16.25 -6.48
C ASP A 190 1.96 -17.16 -6.14
N CYS A 191 1.42 -17.04 -4.92
CA CYS A 191 0.21 -17.73 -4.51
C CYS A 191 -0.96 -17.36 -5.44
N VAL A 192 -1.21 -16.06 -5.68
CA VAL A 192 -2.28 -15.60 -6.59
C VAL A 192 -2.10 -16.18 -8.00
N HIS A 193 -0.87 -16.21 -8.53
CA HIS A 193 -0.59 -16.80 -9.84
C HIS A 193 -0.81 -18.32 -9.87
N ARG A 194 -0.51 -19.03 -8.78
CA ARG A 194 -0.66 -20.49 -8.67
C ARG A 194 -2.12 -20.91 -8.51
N VAL A 195 -2.85 -20.31 -7.57
CA VAL A 195 -4.23 -20.73 -7.25
C VAL A 195 -5.28 -20.05 -8.12
N GLY A 196 -4.92 -18.97 -8.80
CA GLY A 196 -5.86 -18.13 -9.54
C GLY A 196 -6.71 -17.25 -8.63
N LEU A 197 -7.70 -16.58 -9.21
CA LEU A 197 -8.51 -15.58 -8.51
C LEU A 197 -9.72 -16.18 -7.79
N GLU A 198 -10.11 -17.39 -8.15
CA GLU A 198 -11.40 -17.98 -7.76
C GLU A 198 -11.51 -18.20 -6.25
N PRO A 199 -10.49 -18.72 -5.54
CA PRO A 199 -10.54 -18.82 -4.08
C PRO A 199 -10.73 -17.46 -3.39
N PHE A 200 -10.18 -16.39 -3.96
CA PHE A 200 -10.33 -15.04 -3.43
C PHE A 200 -11.75 -14.53 -3.66
N LYS A 201 -12.28 -14.68 -4.88
CA LYS A 201 -13.66 -14.27 -5.20
C LYS A 201 -14.68 -14.97 -4.32
N ASP A 202 -14.54 -16.28 -4.15
CA ASP A 202 -15.50 -17.11 -3.41
C ASP A 202 -15.67 -16.61 -1.96
N LEU A 203 -14.59 -16.28 -1.25
CA LEU A 203 -14.67 -15.78 0.12
C LEU A 203 -15.10 -14.30 0.19
N ILE A 204 -14.56 -13.46 -0.70
CA ILE A 204 -14.80 -12.02 -0.68
C ILE A 204 -16.29 -11.73 -0.89
N TYR A 205 -16.91 -12.39 -1.87
CA TYR A 205 -18.30 -12.20 -2.26
C TYR A 205 -19.27 -13.23 -1.62
N GLN A 206 -18.80 -14.06 -0.68
CA GLN A 206 -19.66 -15.01 0.02
C GLN A 206 -20.76 -14.28 0.79
N GLY A 207 -22.03 -14.55 0.46
CA GLY A 207 -23.20 -13.99 1.13
C GLY A 207 -23.74 -12.69 0.54
N GLU A 208 -23.16 -12.18 -0.54
CA GLU A 208 -23.77 -11.10 -1.34
C GLU A 208 -24.65 -11.72 -2.44
N GLU A 209 -25.97 -11.75 -2.22
CA GLU A 209 -26.92 -11.99 -3.31
C GLU A 209 -26.86 -10.79 -4.27
N HIS A 210 -26.48 -11.05 -5.53
CA HIS A 210 -26.49 -10.06 -6.61
C HIS A 210 -27.88 -9.91 -7.23
#